data_AF-A0A9X3B831-F1
#
_entry.id   AF-A0A9X3B831-F1
#
_cell.length_a   1.000
_cell.length_b   1.000
_cell.length_c   1.000
_cell.angle_alpha   90.00
_cell.angle_beta   90.00
_cell.angle_gamma   90.00
#
_symmetry.space_group_name_H-M   'P 1'
#
loop_
_entity.id
_entity.type
_entity.pdbx_description
1 polymer ?
#
loop_
_entity_poly.entity_id
_entity_poly.type
_entity_poly.pdbx_seq_one_letter_code
_entity_poly.pdbx_strand_id
1 'polypeptide(L)'
;MRNAYFSLLGFISFLVFLINDRKNILQKIFCIAGLIMLILSFGGNVKESIYVHLPLLKSVRTNGEYRVFAIFSLILCGSFEINQIYSGNDAYKSKLKLLLKGFAIFLLLGAIIIAILLNPNLNLSISATSGIQLIKNVIDNITFKHTLLISLLVASFLSVVYLWSIYRNNWKDILLLVFLLDICLNSWLLLPITGVGRTSVFKMQQIISKSPNGFPSPTSINGKTSQDINEEEKALIGNWSWYDKQIVHPKIEYPSLLNGTERFYQSSDTALVKIKPFAFLLSNLNANIGIAHFTPNSFSLNLHVPRTDTLIILQNHFPGWKAYINDKRVPIFPYCETFMAIAVNENSQKVTLSFTPAH
;
A
#
# COMPACT_ATOMS: atom_id res chain seq x y z
N MET A 1 -0.03 5.69 1.23
CA MET A 1 0.94 6.68 1.73
C MET A 1 1.29 6.37 3.18
N ARG A 2 2.57 6.14 3.52
CA ARG A 2 2.98 5.98 4.93
C ARG A 2 3.29 7.32 5.61
N ASN A 3 3.73 8.32 4.86
CA ASN A 3 3.97 9.67 5.39
C ASN A 3 2.67 10.50 5.41
N ALA A 4 2.45 11.25 6.49
CA ALA A 4 1.31 12.14 6.69
C ALA A 4 1.71 13.59 6.97
N TYR A 5 2.96 13.95 6.72
CA TYR A 5 3.54 15.21 7.14
C TYR A 5 2.99 16.41 6.34
N PHE A 6 2.57 17.47 7.04
CA PHE A 6 2.00 18.69 6.43
C PHE A 6 2.57 19.99 7.03
N SER A 7 3.89 20.01 7.28
CA SER A 7 4.64 21.07 7.96
C SER A 7 4.41 21.15 9.47
N LEU A 8 5.49 21.49 10.19
CA LEU A 8 5.47 21.83 11.60
C LEU A 8 4.63 23.10 11.85
N LEU A 9 4.85 24.14 11.04
CA LEU A 9 4.05 25.36 11.15
C LEU A 9 2.59 25.08 10.84
N GLY A 10 2.30 24.30 9.79
CA GLY A 10 0.93 23.87 9.45
C GLY A 10 0.25 23.15 10.60
N PHE A 11 0.97 22.21 11.24
CA PHE A 11 0.47 21.48 12.42
C PHE A 11 0.23 22.40 13.61
N ILE A 12 1.16 23.29 13.95
CA ILE A 12 1.00 24.21 15.09
C ILE A 12 -0.12 25.21 14.82
N SER A 13 -0.25 25.73 13.60
CA SER A 13 -1.38 26.57 13.20
C SER A 13 -2.71 25.83 13.34
N PHE A 14 -2.76 24.53 13.02
CA PHE A 14 -3.93 23.70 13.30
C PHE A 14 -4.20 23.55 14.82
N LEU A 15 -3.18 23.47 15.67
CA LEU A 15 -3.40 23.49 17.13
C LEU A 15 -3.93 24.84 17.63
N VAL A 16 -3.43 25.97 17.09
CA VAL A 16 -4.00 27.30 17.38
C VAL A 16 -5.48 27.32 16.99
N PHE A 17 -5.81 26.77 15.81
CA PHE A 17 -7.19 26.66 15.33
C PHE A 17 -8.05 25.90 16.33
N LEU A 18 -7.60 24.75 16.85
CA LEU A 18 -8.36 23.97 17.82
C LEU A 18 -8.66 24.74 19.11
N ILE A 19 -7.69 25.49 19.64
CA ILE A 19 -7.82 26.26 20.89
C ILE A 19 -8.67 27.53 20.71
N ASN A 20 -8.88 27.99 19.47
CA ASN A 20 -9.61 29.23 19.24
C ASN A 20 -11.14 29.03 19.32
N ASP A 21 -11.84 29.80 20.16
CA ASP A 21 -13.29 29.62 20.37
C ASP A 21 -14.15 30.07 19.19
N ARG A 22 -13.64 31.02 18.37
CA ARG A 22 -14.39 31.64 17.29
C ARG A 22 -14.19 30.89 15.97
N LYS A 23 -14.92 29.79 15.78
CA LYS A 23 -14.94 29.00 14.54
C LYS A 23 -16.23 29.18 13.75
N ASN A 24 -16.13 29.49 12.46
CA ASN A 24 -17.29 29.48 11.55
C ASN A 24 -17.76 28.03 11.29
N ILE A 25 -19.01 27.87 10.83
CA ILE A 25 -19.63 26.58 10.47
C ILE A 25 -18.73 25.82 9.48
N LEU A 26 -18.26 26.47 8.41
CA LEU A 26 -17.40 25.86 7.41
C LEU A 26 -16.09 25.32 8.01
N GLN A 27 -15.48 26.05 8.94
CA GLN A 27 -14.28 25.62 9.64
C GLN A 27 -14.53 24.40 10.53
N LYS A 28 -15.68 24.36 11.22
CA LYS A 28 -16.11 23.20 12.01
C LYS A 28 -16.33 21.98 11.11
N ILE A 29 -16.95 22.16 9.95
CA ILE A 29 -17.18 21.10 8.96
C ILE A 29 -15.84 20.50 8.51
N PHE A 30 -14.88 21.33 8.09
CA PHE A 30 -13.56 20.83 7.68
C PHE A 30 -12.81 20.13 8.82
N CYS A 31 -12.88 20.65 10.04
CA CYS A 31 -12.25 20.02 11.19
C CYS A 31 -12.86 18.63 11.48
N ILE A 32 -14.19 18.53 11.52
CA ILE A 32 -14.89 17.26 11.77
C ILE A 32 -14.62 16.27 10.63
N ALA A 33 -14.72 16.72 9.38
CA ALA A 33 -14.42 15.89 8.22
C ALA A 33 -12.97 15.39 8.25
N GLY A 34 -12.01 16.26 8.53
CA GLY A 34 -10.60 15.91 8.65
C GLY A 34 -10.34 14.87 9.75
N LEU A 35 -10.99 15.01 10.91
CA LEU A 35 -10.88 14.05 12.01
C LEU A 35 -11.51 12.69 11.68
N ILE A 36 -12.70 12.68 11.07
CA ILE A 36 -13.35 11.44 10.60
C ILE A 36 -12.45 10.72 9.57
N MET A 37 -11.91 11.46 8.60
CA MET A 37 -11.01 10.91 7.59
C MET A 37 -9.71 10.40 8.21
N LEU A 38 -9.17 11.09 9.23
CA LEU A 38 -7.99 10.63 9.96
C LEU A 38 -8.26 9.31 10.68
N ILE A 39 -9.41 9.20 11.36
CA ILE A 39 -9.85 7.98 12.04
C ILE A 39 -10.00 6.83 11.03
N LEU A 40 -10.67 7.08 9.89
CA LEU A 40 -10.82 6.10 8.82
C LEU A 40 -9.45 5.66 8.22
N SER A 41 -8.46 6.54 8.24
CA SER A 41 -7.12 6.23 7.73
C SER A 41 -6.32 5.22 8.57
N PHE A 42 -6.74 4.95 9.82
CA PHE A 42 -6.14 3.92 10.65
C PHE A 42 -6.59 2.50 10.26
N GLY A 43 -7.71 2.36 9.54
CA GLY A 43 -8.23 1.05 9.13
C GLY A 43 -8.82 0.23 10.30
N GLY A 44 -8.84 -1.10 10.13
CA GLY A 44 -9.32 -2.05 11.13
C GLY A 44 -10.82 -1.95 11.42
N ASN A 45 -11.23 -2.38 12.62
CA ASN A 45 -12.63 -2.51 13.03
C ASN A 45 -13.43 -1.20 12.87
N VAL A 46 -12.78 -0.05 13.05
CA VAL A 46 -13.45 1.25 12.91
C VAL A 46 -13.91 1.47 11.47
N LYS A 47 -13.04 1.14 10.50
CA LYS A 47 -13.36 1.24 9.07
C LYS A 47 -14.46 0.27 8.69
N GLU A 48 -14.38 -0.98 9.16
CA GLU A 48 -15.39 -2.01 8.89
C GLU A 48 -16.78 -1.62 9.40
N SER A 49 -16.87 -1.15 10.65
CA SER A 49 -18.12 -0.67 11.23
C SER A 49 -18.72 0.49 10.42
N ILE A 50 -17.90 1.45 9.99
CA ILE A 50 -18.38 2.61 9.23
C ILE A 50 -18.81 2.21 7.81
N TYR A 51 -18.13 1.22 7.19
CA TYR A 51 -18.43 0.75 5.84
C TYR A 51 -19.79 0.07 5.70
N VAL A 52 -20.30 -0.52 6.78
CA VAL A 52 -21.65 -1.10 6.80
C VAL A 52 -22.72 -0.01 6.64
N HIS A 53 -22.46 1.19 7.17
CA HIS A 53 -23.45 2.26 7.23
C HIS A 53 -23.30 3.32 6.13
N LEU A 54 -22.13 3.44 5.50
CA LEU A 54 -21.87 4.48 4.48
C LEU A 54 -21.51 3.86 3.11
N PRO A 55 -22.48 3.77 2.17
CA PRO A 55 -22.36 2.99 0.94
C PRO A 55 -21.28 3.48 -0.03
N LEU A 56 -20.87 4.75 0.05
CA LEU A 56 -19.84 5.32 -0.82
C LEU A 56 -18.42 5.15 -0.26
N LEU A 57 -18.25 4.87 1.02
CA LEU A 57 -16.90 4.72 1.58
C LEU A 57 -16.22 3.44 1.07
N LYS A 58 -16.99 2.44 0.65
CA LYS A 58 -16.47 1.22 0.03
C LYS A 58 -15.72 1.47 -1.28
N SER A 59 -15.91 2.62 -1.94
CA SER A 59 -15.20 2.93 -3.19
C SER A 59 -13.77 3.42 -2.97
N VAL A 60 -13.42 3.87 -1.76
CA VAL A 60 -12.07 4.33 -1.41
C VAL A 60 -11.19 3.11 -1.17
N ARG A 61 -10.18 2.93 -2.03
CA ARG A 61 -9.48 1.66 -2.19
C ARG A 61 -8.41 1.44 -1.14
N THR A 62 -7.75 2.53 -0.73
CA THR A 62 -6.60 2.46 0.18
C THR A 62 -6.80 3.35 1.39
N ASN A 63 -6.37 2.90 2.58
CA ASN A 63 -6.39 3.72 3.80
C ASN A 63 -5.58 5.01 3.64
N GLY A 64 -4.61 5.01 2.71
CA GLY A 64 -3.83 6.18 2.34
C GLY A 64 -4.65 7.31 1.70
N GLU A 65 -5.74 7.00 0.99
CA GLU A 65 -6.61 8.02 0.39
C GLU A 65 -7.31 8.86 1.47
N TYR A 66 -7.83 8.22 2.52
CA TYR A 66 -8.42 8.92 3.68
C TYR A 66 -7.43 9.87 4.34
N ARG A 67 -6.16 9.47 4.42
CA ARG A 67 -5.10 10.30 4.98
C ARG A 67 -4.87 11.56 4.16
N VAL A 68 -4.99 11.50 2.83
CA VAL A 68 -4.89 12.69 1.97
C VAL A 68 -6.03 13.67 2.28
N PHE A 69 -7.27 13.18 2.39
CA PHE A 69 -8.41 14.02 2.76
C PHE A 69 -8.29 14.61 4.17
N ALA A 70 -7.75 13.84 5.11
CA ALA A 70 -7.44 14.32 6.46
C ALA A 70 -6.43 15.47 6.39
N ILE A 71 -5.27 15.25 5.77
CA ILE A 71 -4.21 16.26 5.64
C ILE A 71 -4.74 17.53 4.95
N PHE A 72 -5.47 17.38 3.84
CA PHE A 72 -6.07 18.51 3.14
C PHE A 72 -6.96 19.34 4.07
N SER A 73 -7.85 18.69 4.83
CA SER A 73 -8.73 19.36 5.78
C SER A 73 -7.97 20.04 6.91
N LEU A 74 -6.92 19.41 7.44
CA LEU A 74 -6.06 19.96 8.49
C LEU A 74 -5.28 21.19 8.00
N ILE A 75 -4.76 21.15 6.76
CA ILE A 75 -4.11 22.28 6.11
C ILE A 75 -5.09 23.45 5.96
N LEU A 76 -6.32 23.19 5.50
CA LEU A 76 -7.34 24.23 5.38
C LEU A 76 -7.65 24.87 6.74
N CYS A 77 -7.85 24.07 7.79
CA CYS A 77 -8.05 24.56 9.15
C CYS A 77 -6.88 25.43 9.64
N GLY A 78 -5.64 24.96 9.46
CA GLY A 78 -4.44 25.74 9.82
C GLY A 78 -4.26 27.02 8.98
N SER A 79 -4.68 27.01 7.72
CA SER A 79 -4.54 28.16 6.82
C SER A 79 -5.38 29.37 7.26
N PHE A 80 -6.55 29.14 7.86
CA PHE A 80 -7.37 30.22 8.42
C PHE A 80 -6.62 30.99 9.51
N GLU A 81 -5.91 30.27 10.38
CA GLU A 81 -5.12 30.88 11.46
C GLU A 81 -3.89 31.61 10.92
N ILE A 82 -3.20 31.03 9.94
CA ILE A 82 -2.09 31.70 9.26
C ILE A 82 -2.57 33.03 8.62
N ASN A 83 -3.75 33.03 8.00
CA ASN A 83 -4.32 34.23 7.40
C ASN A 83 -4.65 35.32 8.44
N GLN A 84 -5.12 34.96 9.63
CA GLN A 84 -5.33 35.91 10.74
C GLN A 84 -4.02 36.56 11.19
N ILE A 85 -2.95 35.77 11.27
CA ILE A 85 -1.61 36.29 11.60
C ILE A 85 -1.10 37.21 10.48
N TYR A 86 -1.33 36.84 9.21
CA TYR A 86 -0.95 37.65 8.04
C TYR A 86 -1.68 38.99 7.98
N SER A 87 -2.91 39.02 8.48
CA SER A 87 -3.75 40.22 8.61
C SER A 87 -3.34 41.13 9.77
N GLY A 88 -2.32 40.76 10.55
CA GLY A 88 -1.77 41.59 11.63
C GLY A 88 -2.45 41.40 12.99
N ASN A 89 -3.18 40.31 13.21
CA ASN A 89 -3.83 40.08 14.49
C ASN A 89 -2.85 39.56 15.56
N ASP A 90 -2.43 40.44 16.47
CA ASP A 90 -1.43 40.16 17.50
C ASP A 90 -1.82 39.05 18.49
N ALA A 91 -3.12 38.86 18.75
CA ALA A 91 -3.59 37.81 19.65
C ALA A 91 -3.24 36.41 19.11
N TYR A 92 -3.45 36.18 17.81
CA TYR A 92 -3.09 34.92 17.15
C TYR A 92 -1.58 34.75 17.04
N LYS A 93 -0.86 35.83 16.74
CA LYS A 93 0.61 35.86 16.72
C LYS A 93 1.19 35.44 18.09
N SER A 94 0.60 35.92 19.18
CA SER A 94 1.01 35.56 20.55
C SER A 94 0.75 34.08 20.86
N LYS A 95 -0.45 33.56 20.54
CA LYS A 95 -0.78 32.13 20.69
C LYS A 95 0.17 31.23 19.89
N LEU A 96 0.45 31.58 18.63
CA LEU A 96 1.39 30.83 17.79
C LEU A 96 2.80 30.80 18.41
N LYS A 97 3.31 31.94 18.90
CA LYS A 97 4.60 32.02 19.59
C LYS A 97 4.64 31.13 20.83
N LEU A 98 3.57 31.13 21.64
CA LEU A 98 3.50 30.31 22.85
C LEU A 98 3.58 28.81 22.50
N LEU A 99 2.78 28.35 21.54
CA LEU A 99 2.80 26.96 21.12
C LEU A 99 4.13 26.57 20.46
N LEU A 100 4.70 27.42 19.61
CA LEU A 100 6.02 27.18 19.01
C LEU A 100 7.11 27.03 20.07
N LYS A 101 7.11 27.86 21.12
CA LYS A 101 8.07 27.73 22.24
C LYS A 101 7.89 26.42 22.99
N GLY A 102 6.65 26.08 23.35
CA GLY A 102 6.35 24.81 24.03
C GLY A 102 6.76 23.61 23.18
N PHE A 103 6.49 23.65 21.88
CA PHE A 103 6.84 22.59 20.95
C PHE A 103 8.36 22.50 20.72
N ALA A 104 9.08 23.62 20.62
CA ALA A 104 10.54 23.63 20.53
C ALA A 104 11.19 22.96 21.75
N ILE A 105 10.69 23.26 22.96
CA ILE A 105 11.17 22.64 24.20
C ILE A 105 10.86 21.13 24.19
N PHE A 106 9.64 20.76 23.83
CA PHE A 106 9.23 19.36 23.75
C PHE A 106 10.08 18.56 22.77
N LEU A 107 10.33 19.09 21.56
CA LEU A 107 11.14 18.45 20.54
C LEU A 107 12.61 18.31 20.99
N LEU A 108 13.16 19.34 21.66
CA LEU A 108 14.52 19.29 22.18
C LEU A 108 14.67 18.24 23.29
N LEU A 109 13.71 18.17 24.22
CA LEU A 109 13.69 17.14 25.27
C LEU A 109 13.57 15.74 24.66
N GLY A 110 12.69 15.57 23.66
CA GLY A 110 12.59 14.33 22.91
C GLY A 110 13.91 13.94 22.23
N ALA A 111 14.60 14.89 21.62
CA ALA A 111 15.91 14.66 21.00
C ALA A 111 16.95 14.23 22.04
N ILE A 112 16.99 14.88 23.20
CA ILE A 112 17.90 14.53 24.31
C ILE A 112 17.61 13.11 24.81
N ILE A 113 16.34 12.78 25.05
CA ILE A 113 15.94 11.43 25.49
C ILE A 113 16.38 10.38 24.48
N ILE A 114 16.11 10.61 23.18
CA ILE A 114 16.52 9.66 22.14
C ILE A 114 18.04 9.56 22.02
N ALA A 115 18.77 10.67 22.16
CA ALA A 115 20.22 10.68 22.14
C ALA A 115 20.81 9.86 23.31
N ILE A 116 20.24 9.97 24.51
CA ILE A 116 20.61 9.14 25.67
C ILE A 116 20.33 7.66 25.39
N LEU A 117 19.15 7.34 24.83
CA LEU A 117 18.74 5.97 24.52
C LEU A 117 19.53 5.33 23.36
N LEU A 118 20.22 6.13 22.55
CA LEU A 118 20.93 5.63 21.37
C LEU A 118 22.24 4.89 21.70
N ASN A 119 22.74 4.98 22.94
CA ASN A 119 24.05 4.47 23.37
C ASN A 119 25.22 5.06 22.54
N PRO A 120 26.41 5.26 23.13
CA PRO A 120 27.52 5.96 22.46
C PRO A 120 28.18 5.17 21.30
N ASN A 121 27.75 3.94 21.00
CA ASN A 121 28.34 3.10 19.94
C ASN A 121 27.80 3.45 18.55
N LEU A 122 27.77 4.74 18.22
CA LEU A 122 27.60 5.26 16.86
C LEU A 122 28.88 5.02 16.07
N ASN A 123 29.23 3.75 15.84
CA ASN A 123 30.33 3.37 14.96
C ASN A 123 29.87 3.50 13.50
N LEU A 124 29.72 4.74 13.03
CA LEU A 124 29.70 5.06 11.61
C LEU A 124 31.14 4.84 11.11
N SER A 125 31.44 3.64 10.64
CA SER A 125 32.68 3.39 9.91
C SER A 125 32.59 4.12 8.57
N ILE A 126 33.20 5.30 8.53
CA ILE A 126 33.26 6.15 7.35
C ILE A 126 34.47 5.70 6.52
N SER A 127 34.28 4.68 5.69
CA SER A 127 35.29 4.23 4.71
C SER A 127 34.75 4.35 3.29
N ALA A 128 34.46 5.57 2.82
CA ALA A 128 34.02 5.81 1.44
C ALA A 128 34.94 6.80 0.72
N THR A 129 35.20 6.53 -0.55
CA THR A 129 36.18 7.24 -1.40
C THR A 129 35.59 8.45 -2.14
N SER A 130 34.27 8.67 -2.07
CA SER A 130 33.59 9.82 -2.68
C SER A 130 32.41 10.35 -1.85
N GLY A 131 32.12 11.66 -1.96
CA GLY A 131 31.04 12.31 -1.20
C GLY A 131 29.64 11.72 -1.43
N ILE A 132 29.36 11.24 -2.63
CA ILE A 132 28.07 10.61 -2.95
C ILE A 132 27.94 9.25 -2.24
N GLN A 133 29.02 8.46 -2.21
CA GLN A 133 29.03 7.18 -1.51
C GLN A 133 28.89 7.35 0.00
N LEU A 134 29.44 8.43 0.57
CA LEU A 134 29.22 8.79 1.98
C LEU A 134 27.74 9.02 2.28
N ILE A 135 27.08 9.87 1.48
CA ILE A 135 25.65 10.18 1.66
C ILE A 135 24.82 8.89 1.53
N LYS A 136 25.10 8.07 0.52
CA LYS A 136 24.41 6.80 0.32
C LYS A 136 24.61 5.85 1.50
N ASN A 137 25.86 5.70 1.98
CA ASN A 137 26.18 4.82 3.11
C ASN A 137 25.47 5.28 4.40
N VAL A 138 25.35 6.59 4.61
CA VAL A 138 24.56 7.14 5.73
C VAL A 138 23.08 6.80 5.57
N ILE A 139 22.50 7.00 4.38
CA ILE A 139 21.08 6.70 4.11
C ILE A 139 20.78 5.20 4.26
N ASP A 140 21.69 4.33 3.82
CA ASP A 140 21.49 2.88 3.86
C ASP A 140 21.56 2.34 5.31
N ASN A 141 22.44 2.91 6.14
CA ASN A 141 22.64 2.48 7.53
C ASN A 141 21.82 3.24 8.58
N ILE A 142 21.09 4.29 8.20
CA ILE A 142 20.35 5.11 9.16
C ILE A 142 19.18 4.32 9.77
N THR A 143 19.27 3.93 11.03
CA THR A 143 18.14 3.24 11.70
C THR A 143 16.97 4.20 11.93
N PHE A 144 15.80 3.65 12.27
CA PHE A 144 14.62 4.44 12.62
C PHE A 144 14.91 5.43 13.76
N LYS A 145 15.63 4.99 14.81
CA LYS A 145 15.98 5.84 15.96
C LYS A 145 16.85 7.04 15.55
N HIS A 146 17.84 6.83 14.68
CA HIS A 146 18.67 7.91 14.16
C HIS A 146 17.85 8.89 13.32
N THR A 147 16.96 8.40 12.46
CA THR A 147 16.12 9.27 11.64
C THR A 147 15.15 10.07 12.51
N LEU A 148 14.59 9.46 13.55
CA LEU A 148 13.76 10.14 14.53
C LEU A 148 14.55 11.22 15.26
N LEU A 149 15.78 10.94 15.72
CA LEU A 149 16.65 11.95 16.33
C LEU A 149 16.92 13.13 15.38
N ILE A 150 17.33 12.85 14.13
CA ILE A 150 17.58 13.89 13.12
C ILE A 150 16.31 14.71 12.86
N SER A 151 15.16 14.05 12.73
CA SER A 151 13.88 14.74 12.53
C SER A 151 13.53 15.66 13.70
N LEU A 152 13.74 15.23 14.96
CA LEU A 152 13.52 16.06 16.13
C LEU A 152 14.49 17.26 16.21
N LEU A 153 15.76 17.07 15.86
CA LEU A 153 16.74 18.15 15.81
C LEU A 153 16.40 19.17 14.71
N VAL A 154 16.05 18.70 13.51
CA VAL A 154 15.64 19.56 12.40
C VAL A 154 14.36 20.31 12.76
N ALA A 155 13.35 19.64 13.32
CA ALA A 155 12.11 20.29 13.75
C ALA A 155 12.35 21.30 14.90
N SER A 156 13.25 21.01 15.83
CA SER A 156 13.64 21.97 16.89
C SER A 156 14.31 23.21 16.30
N PHE A 157 15.26 23.02 15.39
CA PHE A 157 15.91 24.11 14.67
C PHE A 157 14.90 24.96 13.89
N LEU A 158 14.02 24.32 13.11
CA LEU A 158 12.97 25.00 12.37
C LEU A 158 12.01 25.76 13.29
N SER A 159 11.67 25.22 14.47
CA SER A 159 10.87 25.92 15.48
C SER A 159 11.52 27.24 15.91
N VAL A 160 12.84 27.24 16.14
CA VAL A 160 13.60 28.43 16.50
C VAL A 160 13.63 29.44 15.35
N VAL A 161 13.84 28.97 14.11
CA VAL A 161 13.81 29.83 12.92
C VAL A 161 12.42 30.43 12.70
N TYR A 162 11.35 29.67 12.92
CA TYR A 162 9.97 30.19 12.87
C TYR A 162 9.74 31.26 13.92
N LEU A 163 10.14 31.02 15.18
CA LEU A 163 10.05 32.02 16.24
C LEU A 163 10.80 33.29 15.87
N TRP A 164 12.06 33.16 15.45
CA TRP A 164 12.89 34.28 15.01
C TRP A 164 12.24 35.06 13.87
N SER A 165 11.69 34.36 12.88
CA SER A 165 10.99 34.96 11.74
C SER A 165 9.83 35.83 12.22
N ILE A 166 8.98 35.31 13.12
CA ILE A 166 7.81 36.04 13.65
C ILE A 166 8.21 37.30 14.46
N TYR A 167 9.43 37.37 14.99
CA TYR A 167 9.95 38.56 15.68
C TYR A 167 10.48 39.66 14.74
N ARG A 168 10.72 39.37 13.46
CA ARG A 168 11.22 40.35 12.47
C ARG A 168 10.09 41.14 11.81
N ASN A 169 10.42 42.30 11.25
CA ASN A 169 9.44 43.15 10.54
C ASN A 169 9.02 42.53 9.17
N ASN A 170 9.95 41.88 8.47
CA ASN A 170 9.71 41.19 7.18
C ASN A 170 9.36 39.70 7.36
N TRP A 171 8.60 39.38 8.42
CA TRP A 171 8.36 38.00 8.83
C TRP A 171 7.61 37.16 7.78
N LYS A 172 6.82 37.79 6.91
CA LYS A 172 5.94 37.12 5.94
C LYS A 172 6.71 36.28 4.91
N ASP A 173 7.69 36.88 4.25
CA ASP A 173 8.46 36.22 3.19
C ASP A 173 9.38 35.14 3.77
N ILE A 174 9.99 35.46 4.92
CA ILE A 174 10.85 34.51 5.64
C ILE A 174 10.03 33.31 6.12
N LEU A 175 8.83 33.54 6.68
CA LEU A 175 7.95 32.47 7.14
C LEU A 175 7.57 31.53 6.00
N LEU A 176 7.21 32.07 4.82
CA LEU A 176 6.88 31.28 3.65
C LEU A 176 8.08 30.44 3.17
N LEU A 177 9.27 31.04 3.11
CA LEU A 177 10.48 30.33 2.72
C LEU A 177 10.78 29.18 3.69
N VAL A 178 10.71 29.43 5.00
CA VAL A 178 10.96 28.41 6.03
C VAL A 178 9.90 27.32 5.97
N PHE A 179 8.64 27.67 5.70
CA PHE A 179 7.55 26.70 5.49
C PHE A 179 7.80 25.76 4.31
N LEU A 180 8.26 26.30 3.16
CA LEU A 180 8.60 25.48 2.00
C LEU A 180 9.81 24.57 2.30
N LEU A 181 10.84 25.11 2.94
CA LEU A 181 12.01 24.33 3.36
C LEU A 181 11.62 23.20 4.33
N ASP A 182 10.73 23.47 5.27
CA ASP A 182 10.21 22.52 6.25
C ASP A 182 9.51 21.33 5.58
N ILE A 183 8.64 21.60 4.60
CA ILE A 183 7.97 20.54 3.82
C ILE A 183 8.99 19.73 3.03
N CYS A 184 9.89 20.37 2.29
CA CYS A 184 10.88 19.69 1.47
C CYS A 184 11.83 18.83 2.32
N LEU A 185 12.42 19.41 3.37
CA LEU A 185 13.39 18.74 4.23
C LEU A 185 12.77 17.55 4.95
N ASN A 186 11.62 17.72 5.61
CA ASN A 186 10.99 16.61 6.32
C ASN A 186 10.46 15.53 5.37
N SER A 187 9.96 15.91 4.19
CA SER A 187 9.53 14.93 3.18
C SER A 187 10.71 14.10 2.69
N TRP A 188 11.87 14.72 2.44
CA TRP A 188 13.08 14.03 2.01
C TRP A 188 13.73 13.19 3.11
N LEU A 189 13.82 13.71 4.33
CA LEU A 189 14.40 12.99 5.48
C LEU A 189 13.60 11.73 5.84
N LEU A 190 12.27 11.78 5.72
CA LEU A 190 11.40 10.64 6.03
C LEU A 190 11.22 9.67 4.85
N LEU A 191 11.61 10.06 3.64
CA LEU A 191 11.43 9.28 2.41
C LEU A 191 12.08 7.88 2.52
N PRO A 192 13.32 7.71 3.01
CA PRO A 192 13.96 6.40 3.13
C PRO A 192 13.30 5.43 4.13
N ILE A 193 12.37 5.91 4.95
CA ILE A 193 11.63 5.08 5.92
C ILE A 193 10.19 4.86 5.46
N THR A 194 9.58 5.91 4.93
CA THR A 194 8.13 5.95 4.69
C THR A 194 7.76 5.82 3.22
N GLY A 195 8.64 6.20 2.30
CA GLY A 195 8.33 6.35 0.89
C GLY A 195 9.03 5.35 -0.02
N VAL A 196 10.32 5.06 0.21
CA VAL A 196 11.12 4.18 -0.66
C VAL A 196 11.65 2.97 0.09
N GLY A 197 11.66 1.83 -0.60
CA GLY A 197 12.38 0.64 -0.13
C GLY A 197 13.88 0.90 -0.15
N ARG A 198 14.57 0.49 0.92
CA ARG A 198 16.04 0.58 1.02
C ARG A 198 16.76 -0.53 0.28
N THR A 199 16.03 -1.56 -0.13
CA THR A 199 16.58 -2.70 -0.85
C THR A 199 17.01 -2.29 -2.24
N SER A 200 18.24 -2.65 -2.60
CA SER A 200 18.74 -2.38 -3.95
C SER A 200 17.90 -3.11 -5.00
N VAL A 201 17.73 -2.46 -6.16
CA VAL A 201 17.06 -3.06 -7.31
C VAL A 201 17.72 -4.38 -7.71
N PHE A 202 19.05 -4.48 -7.59
CA PHE A 202 19.80 -5.71 -7.85
C PHE A 202 19.38 -6.85 -6.91
N LYS A 203 19.29 -6.61 -5.59
CA LYS A 203 18.85 -7.64 -4.64
C LYS A 203 17.40 -8.04 -4.88
N MET A 204 16.52 -7.07 -5.19
CA MET A 204 15.14 -7.39 -5.59
C MET A 204 15.09 -8.26 -6.85
N GLN A 205 15.89 -7.92 -7.86
CA GLN A 205 16.00 -8.69 -9.09
C GLN A 205 16.55 -10.10 -8.85
N GLN A 206 17.52 -10.27 -7.94
CA GLN A 206 18.03 -11.59 -7.56
C GLN A 206 16.92 -12.46 -6.94
N ILE A 207 16.10 -11.89 -6.05
CA ILE A 207 14.95 -12.61 -5.46
C ILE A 207 13.94 -12.96 -6.57
N ILE A 208 13.56 -11.99 -7.40
CA ILE A 208 12.61 -12.20 -8.50
C ILE A 208 13.14 -13.22 -9.51
N SER A 209 14.45 -13.27 -9.76
CA SER A 209 15.06 -14.24 -10.68
C SER A 209 15.02 -15.69 -10.19
N LYS A 210 14.68 -15.92 -8.91
CA LYS A 210 14.36 -17.27 -8.41
C LYS A 210 13.01 -17.77 -8.92
N SER A 211 12.14 -16.87 -9.38
CA SER A 211 10.85 -17.26 -9.96
C SER A 211 11.05 -17.98 -11.29
N PRO A 212 10.17 -18.93 -11.65
CA PRO A 212 10.27 -19.63 -12.93
C PRO A 212 10.17 -18.66 -14.11
N ASN A 213 11.02 -18.85 -15.12
CA ASN A 213 10.97 -18.11 -16.37
C ASN A 213 9.70 -18.44 -17.17
N GLY A 214 9.07 -17.42 -17.77
CA GLY A 214 7.80 -17.58 -18.50
C GLY A 214 6.63 -17.92 -17.58
N PHE A 215 5.41 -17.96 -18.11
CA PHE A 215 4.31 -18.55 -17.32
C PHE A 215 4.54 -20.05 -17.26
N PRO A 216 4.58 -20.66 -16.08
CA PRO A 216 4.74 -22.09 -16.01
C PRO A 216 3.63 -22.73 -16.81
N SER A 217 3.98 -23.64 -17.73
CA SER A 217 2.97 -24.41 -18.47
C SER A 217 2.06 -25.03 -17.42
N PRO A 218 0.76 -24.69 -17.43
CA PRO A 218 -0.10 -25.06 -16.32
C PRO A 218 -0.29 -26.57 -16.08
N THR A 219 0.27 -27.39 -16.98
CA THR A 219 0.40 -28.85 -16.93
C THR A 219 1.34 -29.37 -15.85
N SER A 220 2.29 -28.55 -15.38
CA SER A 220 3.49 -29.06 -14.71
C SER A 220 3.66 -28.63 -13.24
N ILE A 221 2.77 -27.80 -12.70
CA ILE A 221 2.88 -27.34 -11.31
C ILE A 221 1.87 -28.07 -10.43
N ASN A 222 2.35 -29.09 -9.73
CA ASN A 222 1.88 -29.32 -8.37
C ASN A 222 2.24 -28.06 -7.58
N GLY A 223 1.30 -27.47 -6.83
CA GLY A 223 1.54 -26.27 -5.99
C GLY A 223 2.66 -26.40 -4.94
N LYS A 224 3.38 -27.52 -4.92
CA LYS A 224 4.57 -27.82 -4.12
C LYS A 224 5.90 -27.35 -4.73
N THR A 225 5.93 -26.87 -5.98
CA THR A 225 7.18 -26.49 -6.67
C THR A 225 7.62 -25.05 -6.44
N SER A 226 6.84 -24.26 -5.70
CA SER A 226 7.31 -22.95 -5.26
C SER A 226 8.48 -23.15 -4.31
N GLN A 227 9.69 -22.76 -4.71
CA GLN A 227 10.74 -22.52 -3.73
C GLN A 227 10.18 -21.49 -2.75
N ASP A 228 9.88 -21.93 -1.53
CA ASP A 228 9.49 -21.02 -0.47
C ASP A 228 10.68 -20.10 -0.23
N ILE A 229 10.54 -18.86 -0.69
CA ILE A 229 11.46 -17.80 -0.31
C ILE A 229 11.30 -17.56 1.20
N ASN A 230 12.38 -17.17 1.88
CA ASN A 230 12.30 -16.94 3.31
C ASN A 230 11.40 -15.72 3.63
N GLU A 231 10.96 -15.61 4.88
CA GLU A 231 10.07 -14.52 5.30
C GLU A 231 10.68 -13.12 5.12
N GLU A 232 12.01 -13.01 5.19
CA GLU A 232 12.71 -11.74 4.92
C GLU A 232 12.57 -11.32 3.45
N GLU A 233 12.72 -12.24 2.51
CA GLU A 233 12.53 -12.00 1.09
C GLU A 233 11.06 -11.69 0.78
N LYS A 234 10.11 -12.39 1.41
CA LYS A 234 8.67 -12.08 1.30
C LYS A 234 8.36 -10.66 1.76
N ALA A 235 8.98 -10.21 2.86
CA ALA A 235 8.81 -8.83 3.34
C ALA A 235 9.32 -7.78 2.34
N LEU A 236 10.26 -8.13 1.46
CA LEU A 236 10.83 -7.21 0.47
C LEU A 236 10.00 -7.10 -0.80
N ILE A 237 9.53 -8.22 -1.35
CA ILE A 237 8.84 -8.26 -2.65
C ILE A 237 7.32 -8.44 -2.53
N GLY A 238 6.83 -8.68 -1.32
CA GLY A 238 5.43 -8.95 -1.03
C GLY A 238 5.05 -10.40 -1.25
N ASN A 239 3.84 -10.63 -1.76
CA ASN A 239 3.30 -11.98 -1.90
C ASN A 239 4.01 -12.75 -3.02
N TRP A 240 4.78 -13.80 -2.65
CA TRP A 240 5.56 -14.60 -3.60
C TRP A 240 4.73 -15.23 -4.70
N SER A 241 3.47 -15.59 -4.40
CA SER A 241 2.55 -16.22 -5.37
C SER A 241 2.37 -15.41 -6.67
N TRP A 242 2.56 -14.09 -6.63
CA TRP A 242 2.51 -13.24 -7.81
C TRP A 242 3.68 -13.45 -8.76
N TYR A 243 4.85 -13.77 -8.22
CA TYR A 243 6.08 -13.99 -8.98
C TYR A 243 6.21 -15.46 -9.39
N ASP A 244 5.82 -16.38 -8.49
CA ASP A 244 5.73 -17.81 -8.78
C ASP A 244 4.53 -18.18 -9.66
N LYS A 245 3.72 -17.18 -10.04
CA LYS A 245 2.60 -17.30 -10.99
C LYS A 245 1.60 -18.36 -10.56
N GLN A 246 1.43 -18.50 -9.24
CA GLN A 246 0.41 -19.33 -8.66
C GLN A 246 -0.95 -18.68 -8.89
N ILE A 247 -1.89 -19.47 -9.36
CA ILE A 247 -3.24 -19.00 -9.64
C ILE A 247 -4.02 -18.78 -8.35
N VAL A 248 -3.74 -19.57 -7.31
CA VAL A 248 -4.32 -19.39 -5.99
C VAL A 248 -3.29 -18.74 -5.06
N HIS A 249 -3.47 -17.45 -4.82
CA HIS A 249 -2.71 -16.72 -3.82
C HIS A 249 -3.46 -16.62 -2.49
N PRO A 250 -2.78 -16.37 -1.34
CA PRO A 250 -3.41 -15.96 -0.09
C PRO A 250 -4.44 -14.84 -0.31
N LYS A 251 -5.52 -14.78 0.49
CA LYS A 251 -6.51 -13.67 0.42
C LYS A 251 -5.75 -12.36 0.65
N ILE A 252 -5.92 -11.42 -0.27
CA ILE A 252 -5.43 -10.06 -0.14
C ILE A 252 -6.66 -9.17 -0.02
N GLU A 253 -6.59 -8.14 0.81
CA GLU A 253 -7.61 -7.09 0.83
C GLU A 253 -7.62 -6.38 -0.52
N TYR A 254 -8.50 -6.84 -1.41
CA TYR A 254 -8.70 -6.24 -2.73
C TYR A 254 -10.14 -5.73 -2.82
N PRO A 255 -10.34 -4.42 -3.09
CA PRO A 255 -11.67 -3.81 -3.04
C PRO A 255 -12.60 -4.25 -4.19
N SER A 256 -12.08 -4.95 -5.20
CA SER A 256 -12.85 -5.47 -6.33
C SER A 256 -12.81 -7.00 -6.43
N LEU A 257 -12.71 -7.68 -5.29
CA LEU A 257 -12.79 -9.13 -5.25
C LEU A 257 -14.20 -9.58 -5.67
N LEU A 258 -14.30 -10.57 -6.56
CA LEU A 258 -15.59 -11.13 -6.92
C LEU A 258 -16.19 -11.86 -5.70
N ASN A 259 -17.50 -11.75 -5.49
CA ASN A 259 -18.18 -12.43 -4.38
C ASN A 259 -17.93 -13.95 -4.37
N GLY A 260 -17.81 -14.57 -5.55
CA GLY A 260 -17.44 -15.98 -5.69
C GLY A 260 -16.03 -16.26 -5.14
N THR A 261 -15.07 -15.41 -5.49
CA THR A 261 -13.68 -15.53 -5.00
C THR A 261 -13.59 -15.25 -3.50
N GLU A 262 -14.36 -14.32 -2.97
CA GLU A 262 -14.43 -14.09 -1.52
C GLU A 262 -14.97 -15.31 -0.77
N ARG A 263 -16.07 -15.90 -1.23
CA ARG A 263 -16.64 -17.13 -0.65
C ARG A 263 -15.67 -18.29 -0.77
N PHE A 264 -14.97 -18.42 -1.90
CA PHE A 264 -13.90 -19.41 -2.06
C PHE A 264 -12.83 -19.26 -0.98
N TYR A 265 -12.32 -18.05 -0.72
CA TYR A 265 -11.30 -17.83 0.31
C TYR A 265 -11.76 -18.12 1.75
N GLN A 266 -13.07 -18.09 2.00
CA GLN A 266 -13.66 -18.46 3.29
C GLN A 266 -13.98 -19.96 3.41
N SER A 267 -13.89 -20.70 2.30
CA SER A 267 -14.24 -22.12 2.24
C SER A 267 -13.07 -23.04 2.60
N SER A 268 -13.39 -24.28 2.98
CA SER A 268 -12.43 -25.37 3.16
C SER A 268 -11.75 -25.80 1.86
N ASP A 269 -12.31 -25.43 0.70
CA ASP A 269 -11.82 -25.86 -0.61
C ASP A 269 -10.47 -25.24 -0.98
N THR A 270 -10.08 -24.15 -0.31
CA THR A 270 -8.82 -23.45 -0.57
C THR A 270 -7.61 -24.38 -0.47
N ALA A 271 -7.56 -25.25 0.54
CA ALA A 271 -6.45 -26.18 0.73
C ALA A 271 -6.40 -27.24 -0.38
N LEU A 272 -7.58 -27.71 -0.83
CA LEU A 272 -7.70 -28.70 -1.88
C LEU A 272 -7.29 -28.14 -3.24
N VAL A 273 -7.70 -26.92 -3.56
CA VAL A 273 -7.43 -26.30 -4.86
C VAL A 273 -5.98 -25.82 -4.98
N LYS A 274 -5.37 -25.34 -3.89
CA LYS A 274 -3.97 -24.85 -3.88
C LYS A 274 -2.94 -25.86 -4.39
N ILE A 275 -3.20 -27.16 -4.22
CA ILE A 275 -2.28 -28.22 -4.65
C ILE A 275 -2.53 -28.69 -6.08
N LYS A 276 -3.60 -28.23 -6.73
CA LYS A 276 -3.98 -28.66 -8.09
C LYS A 276 -3.25 -27.81 -9.14
N PRO A 277 -2.97 -28.38 -10.32
CA PRO A 277 -2.55 -27.57 -11.46
C PRO A 277 -3.69 -26.66 -11.92
N PHE A 278 -3.38 -25.67 -12.75
CA PHE A 278 -4.37 -24.73 -13.31
C PHE A 278 -5.54 -25.42 -14.01
N ALA A 279 -5.25 -26.49 -14.74
CA ALA A 279 -6.23 -27.28 -15.45
C ALA A 279 -6.05 -28.73 -14.99
N PHE A 280 -7.12 -29.35 -14.49
CA PHE A 280 -7.14 -30.76 -14.09
C PHE A 280 -8.49 -31.39 -14.37
N LEU A 281 -8.49 -32.71 -14.52
CA LEU A 281 -9.73 -33.48 -14.54
C LEU A 281 -10.13 -33.85 -13.11
N LEU A 282 -11.42 -33.74 -12.81
CA LEU A 282 -11.94 -33.96 -11.45
C LEU A 282 -11.70 -35.40 -10.98
N SER A 283 -11.90 -36.39 -11.86
CA SER A 283 -11.74 -37.81 -11.53
C SER A 283 -10.33 -38.34 -11.80
N ASN A 284 -9.62 -37.80 -12.80
CA ASN A 284 -8.26 -38.21 -13.14
C ASN A 284 -7.22 -37.09 -12.98
N LEU A 285 -6.68 -36.95 -11.76
CA LEU A 285 -5.70 -35.93 -11.41
C LEU A 285 -4.35 -36.07 -12.14
N ASN A 286 -4.05 -37.25 -12.67
CA ASN A 286 -2.78 -37.54 -13.36
C ASN A 286 -2.93 -37.46 -14.90
N ALA A 287 -4.07 -37.00 -15.41
CA ALA A 287 -4.30 -36.86 -16.83
C ALA A 287 -3.32 -35.85 -17.44
N ASN A 288 -2.70 -36.21 -18.56
CA ASN A 288 -1.86 -35.31 -19.31
C ASN A 288 -2.75 -34.36 -20.14
N ILE A 289 -2.93 -33.15 -19.63
CA ILE A 289 -3.62 -32.06 -20.33
C ILE A 289 -2.52 -31.27 -21.03
N GLY A 290 -2.48 -31.24 -22.36
CA GLY A 290 -1.54 -30.42 -23.11
C GLY A 290 -2.09 -29.00 -23.32
N ILE A 291 -1.27 -27.97 -23.11
CA ILE A 291 -1.72 -26.58 -23.27
C ILE A 291 -1.21 -26.07 -24.62
N ALA A 292 -2.13 -25.94 -25.57
CA ALA A 292 -1.82 -25.53 -26.93
C ALA A 292 -1.68 -24.00 -27.06
N HIS A 293 -2.45 -23.23 -26.28
CA HIS A 293 -2.43 -21.78 -26.31
C HIS A 293 -2.86 -21.19 -24.96
N PHE A 294 -2.22 -20.11 -24.51
CA PHE A 294 -2.55 -19.45 -23.26
C PHE A 294 -2.33 -17.94 -23.36
N THR A 295 -3.40 -17.17 -23.19
CA THR A 295 -3.41 -15.70 -23.13
C THR A 295 -4.42 -15.23 -22.08
N PRO A 296 -4.39 -13.95 -21.65
CA PRO A 296 -5.36 -13.45 -20.67
C PRO A 296 -6.84 -13.62 -21.07
N ASN A 297 -7.13 -13.60 -22.38
CA ASN A 297 -8.50 -13.67 -22.91
C ASN A 297 -8.81 -15.00 -23.62
N SER A 298 -7.87 -15.95 -23.71
CA SER A 298 -8.12 -17.23 -24.37
C SER A 298 -7.16 -18.33 -23.95
N PHE A 299 -7.70 -19.54 -23.81
CA PHE A 299 -6.96 -20.76 -23.53
C PHE A 299 -7.34 -21.84 -24.55
N SER A 300 -6.37 -22.63 -25.00
CA SER A 300 -6.61 -23.84 -25.80
C SER A 300 -5.88 -25.00 -25.16
N LEU A 301 -6.60 -26.08 -24.91
CA LEU A 301 -6.16 -27.29 -24.22
C LEU A 301 -6.41 -28.50 -25.12
N ASN A 302 -5.45 -29.40 -25.22
CA ASN A 302 -5.58 -30.71 -25.83
C ASN A 302 -5.62 -31.73 -24.70
N LEU A 303 -6.71 -32.47 -24.57
CA LEU A 303 -6.95 -33.40 -23.47
C LEU A 303 -7.25 -34.78 -24.05
N HIS A 304 -6.74 -35.81 -23.39
CA HIS A 304 -7.14 -37.19 -23.63
C HIS A 304 -7.89 -37.69 -22.39
N VAL A 305 -9.18 -37.97 -22.54
CA VAL A 305 -10.05 -38.34 -21.43
C VAL A 305 -10.46 -39.82 -21.60
N PRO A 306 -10.08 -40.73 -20.68
CA PRO A 306 -10.38 -42.15 -20.82
C PRO A 306 -11.84 -42.49 -20.56
N ARG A 307 -12.55 -41.64 -19.82
CA ARG A 307 -13.99 -41.74 -19.48
C ARG A 307 -14.54 -40.33 -19.32
N THR A 308 -15.83 -40.11 -19.55
CA THR A 308 -16.47 -38.81 -19.30
C THR A 308 -16.09 -38.26 -17.93
N ASP A 309 -15.64 -37.01 -17.89
CA ASP A 309 -15.14 -36.34 -16.69
C ASP A 309 -15.47 -34.84 -16.73
N THR A 310 -15.06 -34.10 -15.70
CA THR A 310 -15.17 -32.64 -15.64
C THR A 310 -13.78 -32.03 -15.65
N LEU A 311 -13.53 -31.17 -16.64
CA LEU A 311 -12.34 -30.33 -16.69
C LEU A 311 -12.55 -29.10 -15.82
N ILE A 312 -11.70 -28.96 -14.80
CA ILE A 312 -11.66 -27.79 -13.93
C ILE A 312 -10.54 -26.87 -14.42
N ILE A 313 -10.84 -25.58 -14.49
CA ILE A 313 -9.89 -24.52 -14.84
C ILE A 313 -9.92 -23.48 -13.74
N LEU A 314 -8.76 -23.22 -13.15
CA LEU A 314 -8.56 -22.27 -12.04
C LEU A 314 -8.62 -20.80 -12.50
N GLN A 315 -9.52 -20.48 -13.42
CA GLN A 315 -9.82 -19.12 -13.85
C GLN A 315 -11.20 -18.74 -13.34
N ASN A 316 -11.39 -17.49 -12.92
CA ASN A 316 -12.65 -17.02 -12.37
C ASN A 316 -13.81 -17.19 -13.38
N HIS A 317 -14.88 -17.84 -12.94
CA HIS A 317 -16.16 -17.94 -13.62
C HIS A 317 -16.82 -16.56 -13.62
N PHE A 318 -16.70 -15.86 -14.75
CA PHE A 318 -17.17 -14.50 -14.93
C PHE A 318 -17.98 -14.36 -16.23
N PRO A 319 -19.05 -13.55 -16.25
CA PRO A 319 -19.83 -13.31 -17.48
C PRO A 319 -18.96 -12.84 -18.64
N GLY A 320 -19.07 -13.52 -19.79
CA GLY A 320 -18.28 -13.23 -21.00
C GLY A 320 -17.33 -14.36 -21.42
N TRP A 321 -17.04 -15.30 -20.52
CA TRP A 321 -16.34 -16.53 -20.89
C TRP A 321 -17.23 -17.45 -21.72
N LYS A 322 -16.66 -18.04 -22.77
CA LYS A 322 -17.29 -19.06 -23.62
C LYS A 322 -16.33 -20.24 -23.75
N ALA A 323 -16.86 -21.44 -23.70
CA ALA A 323 -16.10 -22.68 -23.87
C ALA A 323 -16.58 -23.44 -25.11
N TYR A 324 -15.64 -24.10 -25.77
CA TYR A 324 -15.85 -24.88 -26.98
C TYR A 324 -15.09 -26.21 -26.87
N ILE A 325 -15.75 -27.31 -27.22
CA ILE A 325 -15.13 -28.64 -27.36
C ILE A 325 -15.21 -29.01 -28.83
N ASN A 326 -14.06 -29.16 -29.49
CA ASN A 326 -13.98 -29.42 -30.93
C ASN A 326 -14.87 -28.45 -31.73
N ASP A 327 -14.71 -27.16 -31.45
CA ASP A 327 -15.44 -26.02 -32.03
C ASP A 327 -16.95 -25.96 -31.73
N LYS A 328 -17.50 -26.89 -30.94
CA LYS A 328 -18.89 -26.85 -30.47
C LYS A 328 -18.98 -26.17 -29.12
N ARG A 329 -19.84 -25.16 -29.00
CA ARG A 329 -20.05 -24.42 -27.75
C ARG A 329 -20.63 -25.34 -26.67
N VAL A 330 -20.07 -25.25 -25.47
CA VAL A 330 -20.53 -25.99 -24.28
C VAL A 330 -20.75 -25.04 -23.10
N PRO A 331 -21.64 -25.38 -22.15
CA PRO A 331 -21.83 -24.58 -20.95
C PRO A 331 -20.59 -24.64 -20.04
N ILE A 332 -20.38 -23.54 -19.30
CA ILE A 332 -19.40 -23.46 -18.22
C ILE A 332 -20.19 -23.43 -16.91
N PHE A 333 -19.78 -24.27 -15.95
CA PHE A 333 -20.36 -24.33 -14.62
C PHE A 333 -19.38 -23.77 -13.58
N PRO A 334 -19.86 -23.23 -12.46
CA PRO A 334 -18.99 -22.83 -11.36
C PRO A 334 -18.44 -24.06 -10.61
N TYR A 335 -17.17 -24.00 -10.22
CA TYR A 335 -16.50 -24.96 -9.33
C TYR A 335 -15.93 -24.22 -8.12
N CYS A 336 -16.17 -24.72 -6.91
CA CYS A 336 -15.80 -24.06 -5.65
C CYS A 336 -16.19 -22.56 -5.64
N GLU A 337 -17.40 -22.25 -6.11
CA GLU A 337 -18.01 -20.90 -6.19
C GLU A 337 -17.33 -19.88 -7.14
N THR A 338 -16.07 -20.09 -7.52
CA THR A 338 -15.29 -19.08 -8.26
C THR A 338 -14.68 -19.60 -9.54
N PHE A 339 -14.37 -20.88 -9.70
CA PHE A 339 -13.63 -21.39 -10.86
C PHE A 339 -14.55 -21.95 -11.95
N MET A 340 -13.99 -22.22 -13.13
CA MET A 340 -14.74 -22.77 -14.26
C MET A 340 -14.65 -24.31 -14.29
N ALA A 341 -15.77 -24.95 -14.59
CA ALA A 341 -15.91 -26.38 -14.84
C ALA A 341 -16.59 -26.63 -16.19
N ILE A 342 -16.06 -27.58 -16.96
CA ILE A 342 -16.57 -27.95 -18.29
C ILE A 342 -16.69 -29.48 -18.33
N ALA A 343 -17.87 -29.99 -18.68
CA ALA A 343 -18.05 -31.42 -18.92
C ALA A 343 -17.33 -31.85 -20.20
N VAL A 344 -16.48 -32.87 -20.12
CA VAL A 344 -15.69 -33.39 -21.25
C VAL A 344 -16.01 -34.88 -21.44
N ASN A 345 -16.27 -35.28 -22.68
CA ASN A 345 -16.56 -36.68 -22.99
C ASN A 345 -15.26 -37.48 -23.12
N GLU A 346 -15.38 -38.81 -23.16
CA GLU A 346 -14.26 -39.66 -23.54
C GLU A 346 -13.68 -39.29 -24.93
N ASN A 347 -12.41 -39.69 -25.15
CA ASN A 347 -11.56 -39.43 -26.32
C ASN A 347 -10.70 -38.16 -26.24
N SER A 348 -9.85 -38.00 -27.25
CA SER A 348 -9.01 -36.83 -27.44
C SER A 348 -9.84 -35.64 -27.93
N GLN A 349 -9.73 -34.50 -27.25
CA GLN A 349 -10.53 -33.31 -27.51
C GLN A 349 -9.68 -32.06 -27.43
N LYS A 350 -10.06 -31.05 -28.23
CA LYS A 350 -9.55 -29.69 -28.11
C LYS A 350 -10.60 -28.85 -27.39
N VAL A 351 -10.27 -28.41 -26.17
CA VAL A 351 -11.09 -27.46 -25.40
C VAL A 351 -10.52 -26.05 -25.63
N THR A 352 -11.35 -25.12 -26.08
CA THR A 352 -10.99 -23.71 -26.23
C THR A 352 -11.88 -22.86 -25.36
N LEU A 353 -11.29 -21.95 -24.59
CA LEU A 353 -11.98 -20.92 -23.85
C LEU A 353 -11.61 -19.56 -24.42
N SER A 354 -12.59 -18.67 -24.50
CA SER A 354 -12.39 -17.29 -24.94
C SER A 354 -13.25 -16.35 -24.12
N PHE A 355 -12.66 -15.25 -23.67
CA PHE A 355 -13.35 -14.17 -23.01
C PHE A 355 -13.69 -13.08 -24.02
N THR A 356 -14.97 -12.69 -24.07
CA THR A 356 -15.42 -11.52 -24.79
C THR A 356 -16.22 -10.65 -23.82
N PRO A 357 -15.80 -9.40 -23.53
CA PRO A 357 -16.59 -8.50 -22.70
C PRO A 357 -18.01 -8.38 -23.25
N ALA A 358 -19.01 -8.35 -22.38
CA ALA A 358 -20.34 -7.92 -22.78
C ALA A 358 -20.25 -6.44 -23.19
N HIS A 359 -20.60 -6.14 -24.44
CA HIS A 359 -20.73 -4.77 -24.94
C HIS A 359 -21.99 -4.11 -24.37
#